data_AF-A0A8J4PQM6-F1
#
_entry.id   AF-A0A8J4PQM6-F1
#
_cell.length_a   1.000
_cell.length_b   1.000
_cell.length_c   1.000
_cell.angle_alpha   90.00
_cell.angle_beta   90.00
_cell.angle_gamma   90.00
#
_symmetry.space_group_name_H-M   'P 1'
#
loop_
_entity.id
_entity.type
_entity.pdbx_description
1 polymer ?
#
loop_
_entity_poly.entity_id
_entity_poly.type
_entity_poly.pdbx_seq_one_letter_code
_entity_poly.pdbx_strand_id
1 'polypeptide(L)'
;MDDYVELEKNHHAILQAFISRRIIEDSTFEKIVEETNRLCRKNLQPTDYINHINSYIMEYQLQIKDIRILPNPVYWVLINLNADEFSKSATKYTAHETTYFKILLEKMISNGGEIGKTEALNSGTQAEITLSKAETVLRSLIEDGWIKSIVSGYYTLCERSLADLDPLLVDLPKCNLCHQKVLTVNGKLNQCQNDCGTTLHHYCSQDWLQKHKNQCPKCKQQFK
;
A
#
# COMPACT_ATOMS: atom_id res chain seq x y z
N MET A 1 6.29 35.46 -10.76
CA MET A 1 5.50 35.99 -9.63
C MET A 1 4.68 34.79 -9.23
N ASP A 2 5.23 33.99 -8.34
CA ASP A 2 4.71 32.66 -8.04
C ASP A 2 3.41 32.81 -7.24
N ASP A 3 2.32 32.31 -7.80
CA ASP A 3 1.02 32.19 -7.12
C ASP A 3 1.13 31.15 -6.00
N TYR A 4 1.80 31.53 -4.90
CA TYR A 4 1.90 30.73 -3.70
C TYR A 4 0.56 30.81 -2.93
N VAL A 5 -0.37 29.90 -3.24
CA VAL A 5 -1.69 29.80 -2.58
C VAL A 5 -1.58 29.15 -1.20
N GLU A 6 -1.16 29.90 -0.19
CA GLU A 6 -0.91 29.39 1.17
C GLU A 6 -1.97 28.41 1.70
N LEU A 7 -1.54 27.34 2.37
CA LEU A 7 -2.44 26.39 3.02
C LEU A 7 -3.25 27.09 4.11
N GLU A 8 -4.55 27.26 3.88
CA GLU A 8 -5.48 27.75 4.90
C GLU A 8 -5.68 26.75 6.07
N LYS A 9 -6.29 27.22 7.18
CA LYS A 9 -6.52 26.43 8.40
C LYS A 9 -7.29 25.12 8.18
N ASN A 10 -8.23 25.10 7.24
CA ASN A 10 -8.97 23.91 6.83
C ASN A 10 -8.04 22.85 6.22
N HIS A 11 -7.11 23.23 5.35
CA HIS A 11 -6.13 22.30 4.78
C HIS A 11 -5.20 21.76 5.87
N HIS A 12 -4.74 22.62 6.79
CA HIS A 12 -3.93 22.18 7.93
C HIS A 12 -4.67 21.16 8.82
N ALA A 13 -5.96 21.38 9.12
CA ALA A 13 -6.75 20.43 9.91
C ALA A 13 -6.85 19.05 9.25
N ILE A 14 -7.08 19.01 7.93
CA ILE A 14 -7.09 17.77 7.15
C ILE A 14 -5.71 17.09 7.16
N LEU A 15 -4.65 17.83 6.89
CA LEU A 15 -3.28 17.29 6.89
C LEU A 15 -2.90 16.75 8.29
N GLN A 16 -3.30 17.43 9.37
CA GLN A 16 -3.08 16.94 10.74
C GLN A 16 -3.85 15.65 11.03
N ALA A 17 -5.07 15.50 10.52
CA ALA A 17 -5.80 14.22 10.61
C ALA A 17 -5.03 13.09 9.90
N PHE A 18 -4.44 13.36 8.73
CA PHE A 18 -3.59 12.40 8.03
C PHE A 18 -2.27 12.12 8.75
N ILE A 19 -1.60 13.10 9.34
CA ILE A 19 -0.38 12.88 10.14
C ILE A 19 -0.70 12.01 11.37
N SER A 20 -1.83 12.25 12.01
CA SER A 20 -2.23 11.50 13.23
C SER A 20 -2.69 10.08 12.94
N ARG A 21 -3.45 9.85 11.88
CA ARG A 21 -4.07 8.54 11.59
C ARG A 21 -3.33 7.74 10.51
N ARG A 22 -2.59 8.42 9.64
CA ARG A 22 -1.85 7.93 8.47
C ARG A 22 -2.69 7.28 7.37
N ILE A 23 -3.67 6.47 7.76
CA ILE A 23 -4.67 5.84 6.92
C ILE A 23 -6.08 6.20 7.42
N ILE A 24 -6.96 6.58 6.51
CA ILE A 24 -8.34 6.96 6.81
C ILE A 24 -9.25 6.30 5.78
N GLU A 25 -10.29 5.59 6.23
CA GLU A 25 -11.32 5.07 5.33
C GLU A 25 -12.07 6.22 4.64
N ASP A 26 -12.42 6.07 3.36
CA ASP A 26 -13.12 7.07 2.55
C ASP A 26 -14.39 7.61 3.23
N SER A 27 -15.24 6.72 3.76
CA SER A 27 -16.45 7.09 4.52
C SER A 27 -16.17 7.92 5.77
N THR A 28 -14.99 7.73 6.39
CA THR A 28 -14.54 8.51 7.54
C THR A 28 -13.92 9.83 7.09
N PHE A 29 -13.20 9.83 5.96
CA PHE A 29 -12.62 11.03 5.40
C PHE A 29 -13.70 12.02 4.94
N GLU A 30 -14.77 11.53 4.30
CA GLU A 30 -15.95 12.35 3.96
C GLU A 30 -16.51 13.07 5.19
N LYS A 31 -16.70 12.38 6.31
CA LYS A 31 -17.19 12.97 7.57
C LYS A 31 -16.23 14.03 8.14
N ILE A 32 -14.91 13.79 8.05
CA ILE A 32 -13.90 14.77 8.47
C ILE A 32 -13.99 16.03 7.59
N VAL A 33 -14.17 15.87 6.29
CA VAL A 33 -14.32 16.97 5.33
C VAL A 33 -15.61 17.75 5.57
N GLU A 34 -16.74 17.07 5.80
CA GLU A 34 -18.01 17.69 6.17
C GLU A 34 -17.88 18.58 7.41
N GLU A 35 -17.28 18.05 8.47
CA GLU A 35 -17.08 18.79 9.72
C GLU A 35 -16.10 19.96 9.54
N THR A 36 -15.02 19.77 8.78
CA THR A 36 -14.07 20.83 8.46
C THR A 36 -14.72 21.95 7.66
N ASN A 37 -15.53 21.60 6.65
CA ASN A 37 -16.31 22.54 5.86
C ASN A 37 -17.30 23.32 6.74
N ARG A 38 -17.98 22.66 7.68
CA ARG A 38 -18.88 23.28 8.64
C ARG A 38 -18.16 24.31 9.52
N LEU A 39 -17.00 23.95 10.09
CA LEU A 39 -16.23 24.82 10.98
C LEU A 39 -15.58 26.00 10.25
N CYS A 40 -15.09 25.78 9.03
CA CYS A 40 -14.39 26.80 8.24
C CYS A 40 -15.28 27.55 7.23
N ARG A 41 -16.58 27.23 7.18
CA ARG A 41 -17.56 27.80 6.23
C ARG A 41 -17.11 27.64 4.77
N LYS A 42 -16.64 26.44 4.42
CA LYS A 42 -16.22 26.05 3.07
C LYS A 42 -17.22 25.05 2.48
N ASN A 43 -17.13 24.83 1.17
CA ASN A 43 -17.92 23.81 0.46
C ASN A 43 -17.03 23.14 -0.59
N LEU A 44 -16.01 22.44 -0.12
CA LEU A 44 -15.02 21.76 -0.95
C LEU A 44 -15.24 20.26 -0.88
N GLN A 45 -15.00 19.56 -1.98
CA GLN A 45 -15.00 18.10 -2.02
C GLN A 45 -13.71 17.54 -1.42
N PRO A 46 -13.72 16.28 -0.95
CA PRO A 46 -12.49 15.63 -0.45
C PRO A 46 -11.32 15.73 -1.42
N THR A 47 -11.56 15.54 -2.72
CA THR A 47 -10.54 15.64 -3.77
C THR A 47 -9.94 17.03 -3.90
N ASP A 48 -10.71 18.10 -3.65
CA ASP A 48 -10.21 19.48 -3.72
C ASP A 48 -9.18 19.72 -2.62
N TYR A 49 -9.48 19.25 -1.40
CA TYR A 49 -8.54 19.29 -0.29
C TYR A 49 -7.26 18.51 -0.60
N ILE A 50 -7.39 17.27 -1.11
CA ILE A 50 -6.25 16.42 -1.39
C ILE A 50 -5.36 17.02 -2.49
N ASN A 51 -5.95 17.49 -3.59
CA ASN A 51 -5.19 18.06 -4.69
C ASN A 51 -4.42 19.31 -4.24
N HIS A 52 -5.06 20.18 -3.46
CA HIS A 52 -4.43 21.38 -2.94
C HIS A 52 -3.34 21.04 -1.91
N ILE A 53 -3.59 20.13 -0.97
CA ILE A 53 -2.56 19.70 -0.01
C ILE A 53 -1.37 19.09 -0.74
N ASN A 54 -1.61 18.20 -1.71
CA ASN A 54 -0.56 17.55 -2.50
C ASN A 54 0.28 18.52 -3.31
N SER A 55 -0.28 19.62 -3.83
CA SER A 55 0.52 20.63 -4.53
C SER A 55 1.59 21.27 -3.65
N TYR A 56 1.39 21.26 -2.32
CA TYR A 56 2.39 21.67 -1.33
C TYR A 56 3.28 20.51 -0.89
N ILE A 57 2.69 19.43 -0.38
CA ILE A 57 3.46 18.41 0.33
C ILE A 57 4.34 17.55 -0.60
N MET A 58 4.08 17.58 -1.91
CA MET A 58 4.90 16.87 -2.90
C MET A 58 6.36 17.33 -2.92
N GLU A 59 6.65 18.60 -2.68
CA GLU A 59 8.04 19.10 -2.64
C GLU A 59 8.84 18.49 -1.48
N TYR A 60 8.14 18.08 -0.42
CA TYR A 60 8.71 17.35 0.73
C TYR A 60 8.68 15.83 0.54
N GLN A 61 8.42 15.37 -0.68
CA GLN A 61 8.29 13.95 -1.02
C GLN A 61 7.22 13.27 -0.15
N LEU A 62 6.11 13.96 0.12
CA LEU A 62 4.93 13.39 0.74
C LEU A 62 3.76 13.47 -0.24
N GLN A 63 2.83 12.53 -0.14
CA GLN A 63 1.62 12.55 -0.96
C GLN A 63 0.48 11.89 -0.22
N ILE A 64 -0.73 12.45 -0.31
CA ILE A 64 -1.95 11.75 0.06
C ILE A 64 -2.55 11.11 -1.19
N LYS A 65 -2.76 9.79 -1.18
CA LYS A 65 -3.34 9.04 -2.30
C LYS A 65 -4.45 8.10 -1.84
N ASP A 66 -5.38 7.79 -2.73
CA ASP A 66 -6.33 6.70 -2.49
C ASP A 66 -5.67 5.34 -2.74
N ILE A 67 -5.95 4.38 -1.87
CA ILE A 67 -5.64 2.97 -2.04
C ILE A 67 -6.94 2.18 -2.01
N ARG A 68 -7.07 1.26 -2.97
CA ARG A 68 -8.27 0.46 -3.14
C ARG A 68 -8.02 -0.94 -2.62
N ILE A 69 -8.57 -1.23 -1.44
CA ILE A 69 -8.50 -2.55 -0.80
C ILE A 69 -9.79 -3.31 -1.13
N LEU A 70 -10.03 -3.54 -2.42
CA LEU A 70 -11.26 -4.20 -2.86
C LEU A 70 -11.32 -5.67 -2.38
N PRO A 71 -12.51 -6.20 -2.03
CA PRO A 71 -13.85 -5.63 -2.25
C PRO A 71 -14.30 -4.56 -1.23
N ASN A 72 -13.45 -4.23 -0.26
CA ASN A 72 -13.69 -3.34 0.88
C ASN A 72 -13.29 -1.88 0.55
N PRO A 73 -13.57 -0.89 1.43
CA PRO A 73 -13.69 0.51 1.04
C PRO A 73 -12.37 1.11 0.53
N VAL A 74 -12.51 2.23 -0.14
CA VAL A 74 -11.37 3.07 -0.52
C VAL A 74 -10.77 3.63 0.77
N TYR A 75 -9.45 3.69 0.87
CA TYR A 75 -8.75 4.36 1.95
C TYR A 75 -7.91 5.48 1.37
N TRP A 76 -7.76 6.57 2.12
CA TRP A 76 -6.81 7.62 1.84
C TRP A 76 -5.61 7.47 2.76
N VAL A 77 -4.42 7.57 2.20
CA VAL A 77 -3.15 7.36 2.92
C VAL A 77 -2.17 8.48 2.63
N LEU A 78 -1.56 9.00 3.68
CA LEU A 78 -0.38 9.86 3.59
C LEU A 78 0.86 8.96 3.49
N ILE A 79 1.54 9.04 2.35
CA ILE A 79 2.73 8.26 2.03
C ILE A 79 3.96 9.16 1.95
N ASN A 80 5.12 8.60 2.25
CA ASN A 80 6.39 9.21 1.89
C ASN A 80 6.86 8.63 0.56
N LEU A 81 7.22 9.50 -0.36
CA LEU A 81 7.76 9.13 -1.67
C LEU A 81 9.25 8.79 -1.60
N ASN A 82 9.90 8.99 -0.45
CA ASN A 82 11.27 8.52 -0.26
C ASN A 82 11.32 7.01 -0.12
N ALA A 83 12.13 6.37 -0.95
CA ALA A 83 12.49 4.96 -0.85
C ALA A 83 13.05 4.55 0.53
N ASP A 84 13.63 5.50 1.28
CA ASP A 84 14.15 5.28 2.64
C ASP A 84 13.08 5.42 3.74
N GLU A 85 11.78 5.45 3.43
CA GLU A 85 10.71 5.63 4.43
C GLU A 85 10.76 4.58 5.56
N PHE A 86 11.08 3.32 5.24
CA PHE A 86 11.27 2.31 6.29
C PHE A 86 12.44 2.69 7.23
N SER A 87 13.54 3.21 6.69
CA SER A 87 14.65 3.73 7.48
C SER A 87 14.28 4.96 8.32
N LYS A 88 13.20 5.69 8.00
CA LYS A 88 12.66 6.76 8.85
C LYS A 88 11.72 6.23 9.96
N SER A 89 11.11 5.06 9.76
CA SER A 89 10.43 4.30 10.82
C SER A 89 11.43 3.59 11.77
N ALA A 90 12.74 3.69 11.47
CA ALA A 90 13.83 3.09 12.24
C ALA A 90 14.13 3.80 13.58
N THR A 91 13.32 4.75 14.05
CA THR A 91 13.38 5.13 15.48
C THR A 91 12.98 3.97 16.39
N LYS A 92 12.19 3.01 15.89
CA LYS A 92 11.76 1.80 16.63
C LYS A 92 12.66 0.58 16.42
N TYR A 93 13.39 0.51 15.31
CA TYR A 93 14.16 -0.67 14.91
C TYR A 93 15.67 -0.39 14.91
N THR A 94 16.45 -1.31 15.45
CA THR A 94 17.91 -1.30 15.38
C THR A 94 18.41 -1.44 13.94
N ALA A 95 19.71 -1.19 13.71
CA ALA A 95 20.33 -1.35 12.40
C ALA A 95 20.16 -2.77 11.84
N HIS A 96 20.39 -3.80 12.65
CA HIS A 96 20.24 -5.20 12.24
C HIS A 96 18.79 -5.57 11.92
N GLU A 97 17.83 -5.10 12.71
CA GLU A 97 16.39 -5.30 12.42
C GLU A 97 15.98 -4.59 11.14
N THR A 98 16.56 -3.42 10.86
CA THR A 98 16.32 -2.69 9.62
C THR A 98 16.88 -3.43 8.41
N THR A 99 18.10 -3.96 8.52
CA THR A 99 18.70 -4.83 7.49
C THR A 99 17.85 -6.07 7.27
N TYR A 100 17.36 -6.70 8.33
CA TYR A 100 16.47 -7.86 8.23
C TYR A 100 15.20 -7.54 7.43
N PHE A 101 14.56 -6.40 7.70
CA PHE A 101 13.38 -5.99 6.93
C PHE A 101 13.69 -5.77 5.44
N LYS A 102 14.84 -5.16 5.11
CA LYS A 102 15.25 -4.97 3.70
C LYS A 102 15.40 -6.31 2.99
N ILE A 103 16.04 -7.29 3.62
CA ILE A 103 16.19 -8.66 3.09
C ILE A 103 14.81 -9.33 2.90
N LEU A 104 13.91 -9.18 3.88
CA LEU A 104 12.54 -9.70 3.74
C LEU A 104 11.81 -9.05 2.56
N LEU A 105 11.93 -7.74 2.40
CA LEU A 105 11.27 -6.99 1.33
C LEU A 105 11.76 -7.43 -0.05
N GLU A 106 13.08 -7.54 -0.24
CA GLU A 106 13.68 -8.02 -1.49
C GLU A 106 13.18 -9.44 -1.87
N LYS A 107 13.15 -10.34 -0.88
CA LYS A 107 12.61 -11.69 -1.07
C LYS A 107 11.12 -11.68 -1.39
N MET A 108 10.32 -10.88 -0.69
CA MET A 108 8.90 -10.72 -0.96
C MET A 108 8.68 -10.20 -2.38
N ILE A 109 9.40 -9.14 -2.81
CA ILE A 109 9.29 -8.59 -4.18
C ILE A 109 9.58 -9.68 -5.22
N SER A 110 10.67 -10.41 -5.04
CA SER A 110 11.07 -11.52 -5.94
C SER A 110 10.02 -12.62 -6.03
N ASN A 111 9.26 -12.84 -4.96
CA ASN A 111 8.21 -13.84 -4.84
C ASN A 111 6.79 -13.28 -5.07
N GLY A 112 6.66 -12.09 -5.68
CA GLY A 112 5.36 -11.51 -6.03
C GLY A 112 4.60 -10.87 -4.86
N GLY A 113 5.30 -10.48 -3.81
CA GLY A 113 4.79 -9.77 -2.64
C GLY A 113 4.46 -10.66 -1.43
N GLU A 114 4.95 -11.90 -1.40
CA GLU A 114 4.80 -12.81 -0.27
C GLU A 114 6.08 -13.61 0.01
N ILE A 115 6.17 -14.19 1.21
CA ILE A 115 7.28 -15.06 1.61
C ILE A 115 6.77 -16.13 2.56
N GLY A 116 7.28 -17.35 2.46
CA GLY A 116 6.93 -18.43 3.38
C GLY A 116 7.39 -18.13 4.82
N LYS A 117 6.60 -18.48 5.83
CA LYS A 117 6.92 -18.19 7.25
C LYS A 117 8.28 -18.72 7.69
N THR A 118 8.64 -19.93 7.27
CA THR A 118 9.94 -20.54 7.57
C THR A 118 11.10 -19.80 6.89
N GLU A 119 10.92 -19.43 5.63
CA GLU A 119 11.93 -18.66 4.90
C GLU A 119 12.12 -17.27 5.50
N ALA A 120 11.02 -16.60 5.87
CA ALA A 120 11.06 -15.32 6.56
C ALA A 120 11.89 -15.40 7.85
N LEU A 121 11.55 -16.36 8.72
CA LEU A 121 12.25 -16.56 9.99
C LEU A 121 13.76 -16.82 9.79
N ASN A 122 14.11 -17.69 8.84
CA ASN A 122 15.50 -18.03 8.55
C ASN A 122 16.29 -16.86 7.94
N SER A 123 15.62 -15.93 7.26
CA SER A 123 16.25 -14.74 6.67
C SER A 123 16.84 -13.80 7.73
N GLY A 124 16.42 -13.91 8.99
CA GLY A 124 17.01 -13.15 10.11
C GLY A 124 18.51 -13.42 10.28
N THR A 125 18.97 -14.64 9.99
CA THR A 125 20.38 -14.99 10.10
C THR A 125 21.30 -14.19 9.17
N GLN A 126 20.78 -13.76 8.02
CA GLN A 126 21.51 -12.93 7.05
C GLN A 126 21.71 -11.48 7.54
N ALA A 127 20.92 -11.05 8.52
CA ALA A 127 21.03 -9.74 9.16
C ALA A 127 21.70 -9.84 10.55
N GLU A 128 22.33 -10.98 10.86
CA GLU A 128 22.98 -11.23 12.15
C GLU A 128 22.04 -11.17 13.36
N ILE A 129 20.74 -11.46 13.16
CA ILE A 129 19.77 -11.59 14.26
C ILE A 129 19.42 -13.06 14.54
N THR A 130 19.19 -13.39 15.81
CA THR A 130 18.76 -14.73 16.22
C THR A 130 17.34 -15.05 15.73
N LEU A 131 16.99 -16.33 15.62
CA LEU A 131 15.63 -16.73 15.20
C LEU A 131 14.54 -16.18 16.13
N SER A 132 14.77 -16.21 17.46
CA SER A 132 13.83 -15.64 18.43
C SER A 132 13.66 -14.12 18.27
N LYS A 133 14.74 -13.43 17.92
CA LYS A 133 14.69 -12.00 17.62
C LYS A 133 13.96 -11.74 16.30
N ALA A 134 14.22 -12.53 15.26
CA ALA A 134 13.54 -12.45 13.97
C ALA A 134 12.02 -12.67 14.11
N GLU A 135 11.58 -13.63 14.93
CA GLU A 135 10.18 -13.85 15.25
C GLU A 135 9.54 -12.63 15.95
N THR A 136 10.28 -12.01 16.87
CA THR A 136 9.82 -10.79 17.54
C THR A 136 9.69 -9.62 16.58
N VAL A 137 10.65 -9.44 15.68
CA VAL A 137 10.59 -8.40 14.64
C VAL A 137 9.43 -8.65 13.68
N LEU A 138 9.20 -9.90 13.24
CA LEU A 138 8.05 -10.24 12.40
C LEU A 138 6.72 -9.88 13.06
N ARG A 139 6.56 -10.11 14.38
CA ARG A 139 5.37 -9.67 15.12
C ARG A 139 5.23 -8.16 15.13
N SER A 140 6.31 -7.42 15.41
CA SER A 140 6.28 -5.95 15.37
C SER A 140 5.97 -5.40 13.98
N LEU A 141 6.47 -6.03 12.91
CA LEU A 141 6.14 -5.65 11.54
C LEU A 141 4.66 -5.85 11.20
N ILE A 142 4.01 -6.86 11.79
CA ILE A 142 2.56 -7.07 11.65
C ILE A 142 1.79 -5.99 12.40
N GLU A 143 2.15 -5.76 13.66
CA GLU A 143 1.52 -4.74 14.51
C GLU A 143 1.65 -3.33 13.90
N ASP A 144 2.80 -3.02 13.31
CA ASP A 144 3.05 -1.74 12.64
C ASP A 144 2.43 -1.67 11.24
N GLY A 145 1.80 -2.75 10.76
CA GLY A 145 1.11 -2.79 9.48
C GLY A 145 2.02 -2.83 8.26
N TRP A 146 3.25 -3.34 8.39
CA TRP A 146 4.14 -3.58 7.24
C TRP A 146 3.78 -4.89 6.52
N ILE A 147 3.47 -5.93 7.28
CA ILE A 147 3.17 -7.25 6.71
C ILE A 147 1.94 -7.85 7.38
N LYS A 148 1.27 -8.79 6.73
CA LYS A 148 0.19 -9.58 7.32
C LYS A 148 0.45 -11.07 7.13
N SER A 149 0.04 -11.85 8.12
CA SER A 149 0.06 -13.31 8.04
C SER A 149 -1.21 -13.80 7.31
N ILE A 150 -1.03 -14.66 6.31
CA ILE A 150 -2.12 -15.42 5.69
C ILE A 150 -2.20 -16.82 6.35
N VAL A 151 -3.39 -17.42 6.39
CA VAL A 151 -3.64 -18.76 6.95
C VAL A 151 -2.76 -19.85 6.32
N SER A 152 -2.37 -19.67 5.06
CA SER A 152 -1.61 -20.61 4.23
C SER A 152 -0.11 -20.76 4.56
N GLY A 153 0.39 -20.08 5.60
CA GLY A 153 1.80 -20.17 5.98
C GLY A 153 2.71 -19.16 5.28
N TYR A 154 2.15 -18.08 4.74
CA TYR A 154 2.87 -16.97 4.13
C TYR A 154 2.70 -15.67 4.93
N TYR A 155 3.71 -14.80 4.85
CA TYR A 155 3.56 -13.38 5.09
C TYR A 155 3.42 -12.65 3.76
N THR A 156 2.58 -11.64 3.68
CA THR A 156 2.43 -10.79 2.49
C THR A 156 2.48 -9.32 2.88
N LEU A 157 2.79 -8.45 1.93
CA LEU A 157 2.78 -7.00 2.13
C LEU A 157 1.38 -6.51 2.53
N CYS A 158 1.35 -5.64 3.53
CA CYS A 158 0.15 -4.89 3.89
C CYS A 158 -0.06 -3.71 2.95
N GLU A 159 -1.25 -3.13 3.02
CA GLU A 159 -1.69 -2.04 2.16
C GLU A 159 -0.91 -0.76 2.45
N ARG A 160 -0.50 -0.56 3.71
CA ARG A 160 0.49 0.46 4.09
C ARG A 160 1.80 0.27 3.33
N SER A 161 2.35 -0.94 3.27
CA SER A 161 3.60 -1.19 2.53
C SER A 161 3.47 -1.00 1.03
N LEU A 162 2.33 -1.40 0.44
CA LEU A 162 2.03 -1.11 -0.95
C LEU A 162 1.95 0.39 -1.23
N ALA A 163 1.53 1.18 -0.24
CA ALA A 163 1.40 2.62 -0.36
C ALA A 163 2.74 3.34 -0.20
N ASP A 164 3.40 3.09 0.93
CA ASP A 164 4.65 3.71 1.39
C ASP A 164 5.86 3.31 0.56
N LEU A 165 5.96 2.01 0.25
CA LEU A 165 7.13 1.45 -0.41
C LEU A 165 6.91 1.33 -1.93
N ASP A 166 5.85 1.90 -2.50
CA ASP A 166 5.54 1.81 -3.93
C ASP A 166 6.76 2.08 -4.84
N PRO A 167 7.64 3.08 -4.55
CA PRO A 167 8.86 3.29 -5.35
C PRO A 167 9.84 2.12 -5.35
N LEU A 168 9.84 1.27 -4.32
CA LEU A 168 10.67 0.06 -4.21
C LEU A 168 9.99 -1.18 -4.83
N LEU A 169 8.68 -1.12 -5.05
CA LEU A 169 7.88 -2.28 -5.48
C LEU A 169 7.71 -2.35 -7.01
N VAL A 170 8.63 -1.76 -7.78
CA VAL A 170 8.51 -1.59 -9.24
C VAL A 170 8.27 -2.91 -9.98
N ASP A 171 8.92 -3.98 -9.52
CA ASP A 171 8.87 -5.31 -10.16
C ASP A 171 7.57 -6.07 -9.92
N LEU A 172 6.73 -5.61 -8.98
CA LEU A 172 5.43 -6.23 -8.75
C LEU A 172 4.47 -5.94 -9.92
N PRO A 173 3.74 -6.97 -10.41
CA PRO A 173 2.83 -6.83 -11.54
C PRO A 173 1.68 -5.88 -11.22
N LYS A 174 1.15 -5.20 -12.24
CA LYS A 174 -0.03 -4.33 -12.11
C LYS A 174 -1.27 -5.00 -12.69
N CYS A 175 -2.40 -4.75 -12.05
CA CYS A 175 -3.70 -5.23 -12.49
C CYS A 175 -4.09 -4.56 -13.80
N ASN A 176 -4.50 -5.33 -14.81
CA ASN A 176 -4.93 -4.77 -16.10
C ASN A 176 -6.27 -4.01 -16.06
N LEU A 177 -6.96 -3.98 -14.92
CA LEU A 177 -8.25 -3.28 -14.76
C LEU A 177 -8.13 -2.03 -13.87
N CYS A 178 -7.58 -2.17 -12.66
CA CYS A 178 -7.47 -1.04 -11.72
C CYS A 178 -6.08 -0.40 -11.69
N HIS A 179 -5.11 -0.96 -12.42
CA HIS A 179 -3.72 -0.49 -12.52
C HIS A 179 -2.92 -0.47 -11.19
N GLN A 180 -3.49 -1.03 -10.11
CA GLN A 180 -2.82 -1.22 -8.83
C GLN A 180 -1.98 -2.50 -8.80
N LYS A 181 -0.99 -2.56 -7.91
CA LYS A 181 -0.09 -3.72 -7.73
C LYS A 181 -0.87 -4.98 -7.33
N VAL A 182 -0.59 -6.11 -7.99
CA VAL A 182 -1.17 -7.42 -7.72
C VAL A 182 -0.15 -8.25 -6.96
N LEU A 183 -0.56 -8.77 -5.81
CA LEU A 183 0.24 -9.71 -5.04
C LEU A 183 -0.11 -11.15 -5.40
N THR A 184 0.87 -12.03 -5.25
CA THR A 184 0.64 -13.47 -5.22
C THR A 184 -0.23 -13.85 -4.02
N VAL A 185 -0.97 -14.95 -4.18
CA VAL A 185 -1.70 -15.59 -3.10
C VAL A 185 -1.32 -17.06 -3.11
N ASN A 186 -0.58 -17.51 -2.09
CA ASN A 186 -0.15 -18.90 -1.92
C ASN A 186 0.74 -19.40 -3.07
N GLY A 187 1.71 -18.59 -3.45
CA GLY A 187 2.69 -18.83 -4.51
C GLY A 187 2.17 -18.58 -5.92
N LYS A 188 0.96 -18.04 -6.08
CA LYS A 188 0.30 -17.96 -7.39
C LYS A 188 -0.25 -16.56 -7.68
N LEU A 189 0.09 -16.03 -8.85
CA LEU A 189 -0.59 -14.88 -9.44
C LEU A 189 -1.88 -15.33 -10.11
N ASN A 190 -2.91 -14.48 -10.02
CA ASN A 190 -4.14 -14.67 -10.77
C ASN A 190 -3.97 -14.07 -12.18
N GLN A 191 -3.32 -14.86 -13.04
CA GLN A 191 -2.96 -14.49 -14.40
C GLN A 191 -3.74 -15.29 -15.45
N CYS A 192 -3.86 -14.74 -16.65
CA CYS A 192 -4.51 -15.41 -17.77
C CYS A 192 -3.66 -16.58 -18.28
N GLN A 193 -4.30 -17.74 -18.53
CA GLN A 193 -3.62 -18.95 -19.00
C GLN A 193 -3.05 -18.88 -20.43
N ASN A 194 -3.52 -17.94 -21.24
CA ASN A 194 -3.13 -17.84 -22.66
C ASN A 194 -1.85 -17.01 -22.87
N ASP A 195 -1.02 -16.88 -21.84
CA ASP A 195 0.26 -16.15 -21.84
C ASP A 195 0.20 -14.73 -22.42
N CYS A 196 -0.95 -14.06 -22.30
CA CYS A 196 -1.13 -12.71 -22.81
C CYS A 196 -0.58 -11.64 -21.85
N GLY A 197 0.08 -12.06 -20.75
CA GLY A 197 0.60 -11.19 -19.70
C GLY A 197 -0.47 -10.44 -18.90
N THR A 198 -1.72 -10.91 -18.90
CA THR A 198 -2.79 -10.27 -18.10
C THR A 198 -2.79 -10.82 -16.69
N THR A 199 -2.60 -9.93 -15.72
CA THR A 199 -2.67 -10.24 -14.29
C THR A 199 -3.78 -9.40 -13.67
N LEU A 200 -4.64 -10.03 -12.87
CA LEU A 200 -5.78 -9.38 -12.23
C LEU A 200 -5.80 -9.70 -10.75
N HIS A 201 -6.21 -8.77 -9.89
CA HIS A 201 -6.60 -9.13 -8.53
C HIS A 201 -7.74 -10.16 -8.55
N HIS A 202 -7.87 -10.96 -7.49
CA HIS A 202 -8.95 -11.92 -7.36
C HIS A 202 -10.33 -11.27 -7.49
N TYR A 203 -10.58 -10.17 -6.77
CA TYR A 203 -11.84 -9.41 -6.85
C TYR A 203 -12.06 -8.83 -8.26
N CYS A 204 -11.04 -8.21 -8.87
CA CYS A 204 -11.11 -7.65 -10.23
C CYS A 204 -11.51 -8.71 -11.24
N SER A 205 -10.91 -9.90 -11.13
CA SER A 205 -11.26 -11.02 -12.00
C SER A 205 -12.67 -11.52 -11.73
N GLN A 206 -13.11 -11.62 -10.47
CA GLN A 206 -14.45 -12.08 -10.13
C GLN A 206 -15.52 -11.17 -10.74
N ASP A 207 -15.40 -9.85 -10.55
CA ASP A 207 -16.36 -8.87 -11.08
C ASP A 207 -16.36 -8.82 -12.60
N TRP A 208 -15.17 -8.88 -13.21
CA TRP A 208 -15.03 -8.83 -14.66
C TRP A 208 -15.57 -10.08 -15.35
N LEU A 209 -15.14 -11.25 -14.88
CA LEU A 209 -15.42 -12.54 -15.54
C LEU A 209 -16.91 -12.89 -15.45
N GLN A 210 -17.59 -12.50 -14.37
CA GLN A 210 -19.05 -12.61 -14.26
C GLN A 210 -19.78 -11.84 -15.36
N LYS A 211 -19.28 -10.65 -15.73
CA LYS A 211 -19.90 -9.79 -16.75
C LYS A 211 -19.51 -10.13 -18.18
N HIS A 212 -18.36 -10.80 -18.36
CA HIS A 212 -17.74 -11.02 -19.67
C HIS A 212 -17.57 -12.50 -20.02
N LYS A 213 -18.45 -13.38 -19.53
CA LYS A 213 -18.45 -14.83 -19.86
C LYS A 213 -17.07 -15.48 -19.69
N ASN A 214 -16.37 -15.15 -18.60
CA ASN A 214 -15.02 -15.62 -18.29
C ASN A 214 -13.92 -15.24 -19.30
N GLN A 215 -14.13 -14.22 -20.13
CA GLN A 215 -13.13 -13.76 -21.10
C GLN A 215 -12.11 -12.81 -20.48
N CYS A 216 -10.85 -13.00 -20.85
CA CYS A 216 -9.75 -12.11 -20.50
C CYS A 216 -9.98 -10.70 -21.07
N PRO A 217 -9.77 -9.62 -20.29
CA PRO A 217 -9.95 -8.25 -20.78
C PRO A 217 -9.04 -7.90 -21.96
N LYS A 218 -7.86 -8.53 -22.06
CA LYS A 218 -6.86 -8.28 -23.10
C LYS A 218 -7.05 -9.18 -24.33
N CYS A 219 -6.83 -10.50 -24.20
CA CYS A 219 -6.85 -11.41 -25.36
C CYS A 219 -8.24 -11.92 -25.75
N LYS A 220 -9.28 -11.62 -24.96
CA LYS A 220 -10.68 -12.05 -25.16
C LYS A 220 -10.92 -13.58 -25.15
N GLN A 221 -9.88 -14.37 -24.95
CA GLN A 221 -9.97 -15.82 -24.74
C GLN A 221 -10.36 -16.14 -23.29
N GLN A 222 -10.67 -17.40 -23.01
CA GLN A 222 -11.04 -17.87 -21.69
C GLN A 222 -9.91 -17.63 -20.67
N PHE A 223 -10.19 -16.90 -19.58
CA PHE A 223 -9.18 -16.43 -18.63
C PHE A 223 -8.52 -17.56 -17.82
N LYS A 224 -9.31 -18.56 -17.43
CA LYS A 224 -8.92 -19.81 -16.76
C LYS A 224 -9.62 -21.00 -17.40
#